data_AF-A0A015LYJ2-F1
#
_entry.id   AF-A0A015LYJ2-F1
#
_cell.length_a   1.000
_cell.length_b   1.000
_cell.length_c   1.000
_cell.angle_alpha   90.00
_cell.angle_beta   90.00
_cell.angle_gamma   90.00
#
_symmetry.space_group_name_H-M   'P 1'
#
loop_
_entity.id
_entity.type
_entity.pdbx_description
1 polymer ?
#
loop_
_entity_poly.entity_id
_entity_poly.type
_entity_poly.pdbx_seq_one_letter_code
_entity_poly.pdbx_strand_id
1 'polypeptide(L)'
;MSADQSYRHLQLGNLIALYDDNHVSIDGDTEVSFTEDVCKRFEAYGWHTQVIADGDNDLEGITKAIENAKKVTNKPSLIKIRTIIGIGSKNEGTEKVHGAPLAPDDIVEVKKKFGFDPEKFFHVPNEVYELYGQYREKGKAAEAQWNKLLENYTAKFPEKGNEIKRRFSNKLPEGWEKHLPRYTPSDPAVATRKLSENVLNKIADAIPELIGGSADLTGSNLTRWKTAVDFQPQSTGLGNYSGRYIRYGVREHGMFGVMNGLTAYGGLIPFGGTFLNFISYGLGSVRLAALSSFRVLYIMTHDSIGLGEDGPTHQPIETVAGLRALPNILVFRPADGNEVSGAYLAAISNLNRPSVFCLSRQNLPHLEGSSVENTLKGGYVLKECTDAKITLTGTGSEISIVVEASKKLESEGVKTRVVSLPCFELFEEQSIDYKSSVFPDGIPILSVEALATFGWSKFAHANIGMTIFGSSGPYQQLYKKYGFTAENISEKAKKTIEFYQTTPVPSVIHKPF
;
A
#
# COMPACT_ATOMS: atom_id res chain seq x y z
N MET A 1 2.38 -18.16 -0.53
CA MET A 1 1.13 -18.88 -0.16
C MET A 1 -0.07 -18.00 -0.55
N SER A 2 -1.16 -18.57 -1.08
CA SER A 2 -2.33 -17.78 -1.54
C SER A 2 -3.17 -17.26 -0.36
N ALA A 3 -3.93 -16.19 -0.61
CA ALA A 3 -4.82 -15.58 0.38
C ALA A 3 -5.98 -16.52 0.80
N ASP A 4 -6.32 -17.51 -0.03
CA ASP A 4 -7.48 -18.39 0.14
C ASP A 4 -7.41 -19.27 1.38
N GLN A 5 -6.19 -19.61 1.82
CA GLN A 5 -5.94 -20.31 3.08
C GLN A 5 -6.38 -19.48 4.28
N SER A 6 -6.14 -18.16 4.24
CA SER A 6 -6.51 -17.25 5.32
C SER A 6 -8.02 -17.08 5.43
N TYR A 7 -8.76 -17.11 4.32
CA TYR A 7 -10.22 -16.91 4.33
C TYR A 7 -10.97 -18.03 5.04
N ARG A 8 -10.50 -19.26 4.92
CA ARG A 8 -11.05 -20.38 5.68
C ARG A 8 -10.53 -20.40 7.12
N HIS A 9 -9.28 -20.05 7.40
CA HIS A 9 -8.85 -19.83 8.79
C HIS A 9 -9.80 -18.84 9.50
N LEU A 10 -10.22 -17.79 8.79
CA LEU A 10 -11.16 -16.76 9.25
C LEU A 10 -12.65 -17.13 9.11
N GLN A 11 -13.01 -18.33 8.65
CA GLN A 11 -14.40 -18.82 8.54
C GLN A 11 -15.37 -17.81 7.87
N LEU A 12 -14.94 -17.17 6.77
CA LEU A 12 -15.71 -16.14 6.07
C LEU A 12 -16.91 -16.71 5.28
N GLY A 13 -17.99 -17.10 5.97
CA GLY A 13 -19.17 -17.74 5.37
C GLY A 13 -19.96 -16.93 4.35
N ASN A 14 -19.77 -15.61 4.33
CA ASN A 14 -20.44 -14.73 3.37
C ASN A 14 -19.67 -14.59 2.04
N LEU A 15 -18.47 -15.18 1.93
CA LEU A 15 -17.69 -15.19 0.70
C LEU A 15 -18.10 -16.37 -0.19
N ILE A 16 -18.60 -16.07 -1.39
CA ILE A 16 -18.95 -17.05 -2.41
C ILE A 16 -18.19 -16.69 -3.69
N ALA A 17 -17.29 -17.57 -4.11
CA ALA A 17 -16.55 -17.44 -5.36
C ALA A 17 -17.16 -18.36 -6.42
N LEU A 18 -17.38 -17.82 -7.62
CA LEU A 18 -17.76 -18.58 -8.81
C LEU A 18 -16.51 -18.76 -9.67
N TYR A 19 -16.07 -19.99 -9.86
CA TYR A 19 -14.91 -20.33 -10.69
C TYR A 19 -15.41 -20.78 -12.06
N ASP A 20 -15.08 -20.00 -13.08
CA ASP A 20 -15.34 -20.32 -14.49
C ASP A 20 -14.35 -21.40 -14.98
N ASP A 21 -14.82 -22.65 -14.99
CA ASP A 21 -14.03 -23.83 -15.35
C ASP A 21 -14.19 -24.16 -16.84
N ASN A 22 -13.74 -23.25 -17.70
CA ASN A 22 -13.88 -23.37 -19.15
C ASN A 22 -12.76 -24.19 -19.83
N HIS A 23 -11.71 -24.58 -19.09
CA HIS A 23 -10.49 -25.28 -19.56
C HIS A 23 -9.65 -24.54 -20.62
N VAL A 24 -9.82 -23.22 -20.77
CA VAL A 24 -9.06 -22.42 -21.74
C VAL A 24 -8.36 -21.25 -21.05
N SER A 25 -7.10 -21.05 -21.38
CA SER A 25 -6.30 -19.88 -21.05
C SER A 25 -5.79 -19.19 -22.32
N ILE A 26 -4.98 -18.15 -22.19
CA ILE A 26 -4.35 -17.47 -23.35
C ILE A 26 -3.50 -18.45 -24.18
N ASP A 27 -2.80 -19.37 -23.51
CA ASP A 27 -1.88 -20.31 -24.16
C ASP A 27 -2.59 -21.56 -24.71
N GLY A 28 -3.92 -21.56 -24.74
CA GLY A 28 -4.73 -22.71 -25.17
C GLY A 28 -5.36 -23.47 -24.01
N ASP A 29 -5.48 -24.79 -24.19
CA ASP A 29 -6.05 -25.70 -23.20
C ASP A 29 -5.29 -25.61 -21.86
N THR A 30 -6.01 -25.55 -20.75
CA THR A 30 -5.41 -25.53 -19.41
C THR A 30 -4.52 -26.74 -19.11
N GLU A 31 -4.70 -27.87 -19.80
CA GLU A 31 -3.88 -29.08 -19.63
C GLU A 31 -2.38 -28.84 -19.88
N VAL A 32 -1.99 -27.79 -20.61
CA VAL A 32 -0.58 -27.48 -20.86
C VAL A 32 0.16 -26.97 -19.62
N SER A 33 -0.55 -26.41 -18.63
CA SER A 33 0.09 -25.77 -17.46
C SER A 33 -0.72 -25.74 -16.15
N PHE A 34 -1.98 -26.18 -16.14
CA PHE A 34 -2.90 -26.09 -15.01
C PHE A 34 -3.78 -27.35 -14.89
N THR A 35 -3.19 -28.44 -14.39
CA THR A 35 -3.79 -29.78 -14.30
C THR A 35 -4.10 -30.23 -12.86
N GLU A 36 -4.07 -29.30 -11.91
CA GLU A 36 -4.36 -29.61 -10.51
C GLU A 36 -5.86 -29.79 -10.24
N ASP A 37 -6.18 -30.54 -9.18
CA ASP A 37 -7.56 -30.64 -8.70
C ASP A 37 -7.90 -29.43 -7.82
N VAL A 38 -8.47 -28.41 -8.45
CA VAL A 38 -8.85 -27.14 -7.81
C VAL A 38 -9.81 -27.37 -6.64
N CYS A 39 -10.83 -28.22 -6.81
CA CYS A 39 -11.79 -28.50 -5.74
C CYS A 39 -11.09 -29.14 -4.54
N LYS A 40 -10.26 -30.17 -4.75
CA LYS A 40 -9.50 -30.79 -3.66
C LYS A 40 -8.55 -29.82 -2.96
N ARG A 41 -7.91 -28.90 -3.70
CA ARG A 41 -7.06 -27.86 -3.09
C ARG A 41 -7.86 -26.93 -2.17
N PHE A 42 -9.05 -26.49 -2.60
CA PHE A 42 -9.93 -25.64 -1.80
C PHE A 42 -10.56 -26.40 -0.61
N GLU A 43 -10.91 -27.67 -0.78
CA GLU A 43 -11.33 -28.56 0.30
C GLU A 43 -10.22 -28.74 1.33
N ALA A 44 -8.97 -28.91 0.89
CA ALA A 44 -7.81 -29.00 1.78
C ALA A 44 -7.58 -27.69 2.57
N TYR A 45 -7.93 -26.53 2.01
CA TYR A 45 -7.98 -25.29 2.78
C TYR A 45 -9.14 -25.28 3.78
N GLY A 46 -10.21 -26.03 3.51
CA GLY A 46 -11.40 -26.22 4.33
C GLY A 46 -12.64 -25.48 3.82
N TRP A 47 -12.63 -25.05 2.56
CA TRP A 47 -13.77 -24.38 1.91
C TRP A 47 -14.94 -25.34 1.71
N HIS A 48 -16.12 -24.78 1.50
CA HIS A 48 -17.26 -25.50 0.94
C HIS A 48 -17.14 -25.48 -0.59
N THR A 49 -17.13 -26.65 -1.22
CA THR A 49 -17.02 -26.80 -2.68
C THR A 49 -18.30 -27.35 -3.27
N GLN A 50 -18.71 -26.81 -4.41
CA GLN A 50 -19.81 -27.32 -5.22
C GLN A 50 -19.39 -27.33 -6.68
N VAL A 51 -19.94 -28.24 -7.48
CA VAL A 51 -19.67 -28.37 -8.91
C VAL A 51 -20.98 -28.27 -9.68
N ILE A 52 -21.02 -27.39 -10.68
CA ILE A 52 -22.07 -27.31 -11.70
C ILE A 52 -21.47 -27.85 -12.99
N ALA A 53 -21.96 -28.98 -13.46
CA ALA A 53 -21.42 -29.68 -14.63
C ALA A 53 -21.85 -29.08 -15.97
N ASP A 54 -22.98 -28.38 -16.00
CA ASP A 54 -23.54 -27.71 -17.18
C ASP A 54 -23.84 -26.25 -16.85
N GLY A 55 -22.79 -25.43 -16.75
CA GLY A 55 -22.91 -24.01 -16.46
C GLY A 55 -23.54 -23.20 -17.59
N ASP A 56 -23.59 -23.76 -18.80
CA ASP A 56 -24.15 -23.10 -19.97
C ASP A 56 -25.70 -23.12 -19.95
N ASN A 57 -26.31 -24.15 -19.33
CA ASN A 57 -27.76 -24.32 -19.33
C ASN A 57 -28.40 -24.48 -17.93
N ASP A 58 -27.66 -24.88 -16.89
CA ASP A 58 -28.21 -25.17 -15.57
C ASP A 58 -28.28 -23.93 -14.64
N LEU A 59 -29.09 -22.94 -15.03
CA LEU A 59 -29.30 -21.73 -14.23
C LEU A 59 -29.93 -22.03 -12.85
N GLU A 60 -30.78 -23.05 -12.76
CA GLU A 60 -31.40 -23.47 -11.50
C GLU A 60 -30.36 -24.08 -10.55
N GLY A 61 -29.48 -24.95 -11.07
CA GLY A 61 -28.37 -25.52 -10.32
C GLY A 61 -27.41 -24.46 -9.79
N ILE A 62 -27.03 -23.48 -10.61
CA ILE A 62 -26.20 -22.34 -10.18
C ILE A 62 -26.90 -21.57 -9.04
N THR A 63 -28.19 -21.27 -9.21
CA THR A 63 -28.99 -20.55 -8.19
C THR A 63 -29.04 -21.33 -6.88
N LYS A 64 -29.36 -22.62 -6.94
CA LYS A 64 -29.42 -23.51 -5.78
C LYS A 64 -28.06 -23.66 -5.10
N ALA A 65 -26.96 -23.69 -5.87
CA ALA A 65 -25.61 -23.73 -5.31
C ALA A 65 -25.28 -22.46 -4.52
N ILE A 66 -25.67 -21.28 -5.03
CA ILE A 66 -25.52 -20.01 -4.31
C ILE A 66 -26.36 -20.02 -3.01
N GLU A 67 -27.59 -20.51 -3.07
CA GLU A 67 -28.45 -20.64 -1.89
C GLU A 67 -27.90 -21.61 -0.84
N ASN A 68 -27.33 -22.73 -1.28
CA ASN A 68 -26.66 -23.69 -0.40
C ASN A 68 -25.41 -23.08 0.24
N ALA A 69 -24.60 -22.34 -0.54
CA ALA A 69 -23.43 -21.64 -0.03
C ALA A 69 -23.80 -20.63 1.07
N LYS A 70 -24.90 -19.87 0.90
CA LYS A 70 -25.41 -18.94 1.93
C LYS A 70 -25.81 -19.63 3.25
N LYS A 71 -26.13 -20.93 3.23
CA LYS A 71 -26.44 -21.71 4.44
C LYS A 71 -25.17 -22.14 5.19
N VAL A 72 -24.01 -22.14 4.53
CA VAL A 72 -22.72 -22.50 5.13
C VAL A 72 -22.05 -21.26 5.72
N THR A 73 -22.45 -20.89 6.93
CA THR A 73 -22.06 -19.62 7.56
C THR A 73 -20.66 -19.59 8.17
N ASN A 74 -19.96 -20.72 8.22
CA ASN A 74 -18.64 -20.87 8.83
C ASN A 74 -17.52 -21.27 7.85
N LYS A 75 -17.80 -21.27 6.54
CA LYS A 75 -16.79 -21.56 5.51
C LYS A 75 -17.03 -20.68 4.29
N PRO A 76 -15.99 -20.09 3.71
CA PRO A 76 -16.12 -19.54 2.35
C PRO A 76 -16.48 -20.67 1.37
N SER A 77 -17.16 -20.31 0.28
CA SER A 77 -17.65 -21.25 -0.73
C SER A 77 -16.99 -21.03 -2.09
N LEU A 78 -16.57 -22.11 -2.74
CA LEU A 78 -16.16 -22.15 -4.14
C LEU A 78 -17.20 -22.95 -4.93
N ILE A 79 -17.79 -22.34 -5.95
CA ILE A 79 -18.70 -23.00 -6.89
C ILE A 79 -17.96 -23.10 -8.22
N LYS A 80 -17.52 -24.31 -8.56
CA LYS A 80 -16.85 -24.64 -9.82
C LYS A 80 -17.92 -24.82 -10.91
N ILE A 81 -17.92 -23.97 -11.92
CA ILE A 81 -18.96 -23.94 -12.96
C ILE A 81 -18.31 -24.29 -14.29
N ARG A 82 -18.67 -25.45 -14.86
CA ARG A 82 -18.17 -25.89 -16.16
C ARG A 82 -18.91 -25.13 -17.27
N THR A 83 -18.18 -24.39 -18.09
CA THR A 83 -18.74 -23.60 -19.21
C THR A 83 -17.96 -23.86 -20.50
N ILE A 84 -18.50 -23.39 -21.62
CA ILE A 84 -17.77 -23.29 -22.89
C ILE A 84 -17.41 -21.82 -23.14
N ILE A 85 -16.11 -21.49 -23.19
CA ILE A 85 -15.66 -20.13 -23.51
C ILE A 85 -16.18 -19.71 -24.90
N GLY A 86 -16.78 -18.52 -24.98
CA GLY A 86 -17.32 -17.97 -26.23
C GLY A 86 -18.44 -18.79 -26.87
N ILE A 87 -19.25 -19.49 -26.07
CA ILE A 87 -20.42 -20.28 -26.52
C ILE A 87 -21.24 -19.53 -27.58
N GLY A 88 -21.54 -20.24 -28.67
CA GLY A 88 -22.24 -19.69 -29.82
C GLY A 88 -21.33 -19.39 -31.01
N SER A 89 -20.06 -19.03 -30.76
CA SER A 89 -19.08 -18.71 -31.80
C SER A 89 -18.67 -19.96 -32.59
N LYS A 90 -18.26 -19.76 -33.85
CA LYS A 90 -17.56 -20.77 -34.66
C LYS A 90 -16.27 -21.29 -34.00
N ASN A 91 -15.69 -20.51 -33.10
CA ASN A 91 -14.47 -20.83 -32.36
C ASN A 91 -14.75 -21.07 -30.86
N GLU A 92 -16.00 -21.37 -30.48
CA GLU A 92 -16.34 -21.72 -29.09
C GLU A 92 -15.41 -22.82 -28.55
N GLY A 93 -15.01 -22.70 -27.28
CA GLY A 93 -14.10 -23.66 -26.66
C GLY A 93 -12.61 -23.49 -27.01
N THR A 94 -12.21 -22.41 -27.68
CA THR A 94 -10.80 -22.17 -28.06
C THR A 94 -10.25 -20.87 -27.48
N GLU A 95 -8.94 -20.73 -27.41
CA GLU A 95 -8.25 -19.51 -26.98
C GLU A 95 -8.52 -18.30 -27.88
N LYS A 96 -8.95 -18.54 -29.12
CA LYS A 96 -9.21 -17.48 -30.11
C LYS A 96 -10.34 -16.55 -29.70
N VAL A 97 -11.25 -16.99 -28.84
CA VAL A 97 -12.37 -16.19 -28.33
C VAL A 97 -12.06 -15.50 -27.00
N HIS A 98 -10.85 -15.66 -26.44
CA HIS A 98 -10.50 -15.12 -25.13
C HIS A 98 -10.27 -13.61 -25.13
N GLY A 99 -9.43 -13.11 -26.05
CA GLY A 99 -8.92 -11.73 -26.00
C GLY A 99 -9.03 -10.94 -27.31
N ALA A 100 -9.72 -11.48 -28.31
CA ALA A 100 -9.89 -10.86 -29.61
C ALA A 100 -11.39 -10.71 -29.96
N PRO A 101 -11.78 -9.62 -30.66
CA PRO A 101 -13.13 -9.51 -31.20
C PRO A 101 -13.46 -10.67 -32.13
N LEU A 102 -14.72 -11.14 -32.09
CA LEU A 102 -15.23 -12.12 -33.05
C LEU A 102 -15.23 -11.55 -34.47
N ALA A 103 -15.10 -12.43 -35.47
CA ALA A 103 -15.21 -12.04 -36.86
C ALA A 103 -16.64 -11.56 -37.21
N PRO A 104 -16.83 -10.61 -38.15
CA PRO A 104 -18.15 -10.08 -38.47
C PRO A 104 -19.19 -11.13 -38.86
N ASP A 105 -18.79 -12.15 -39.63
CA ASP A 105 -19.66 -13.26 -40.02
C ASP A 105 -19.98 -14.18 -38.85
N ASP A 106 -19.06 -14.36 -37.91
CA ASP A 106 -19.29 -15.11 -36.68
C ASP A 106 -20.31 -14.41 -35.78
N ILE A 107 -20.22 -13.08 -35.63
CA ILE A 107 -21.21 -12.27 -34.91
C ILE A 107 -22.62 -12.45 -35.50
N VAL A 108 -22.74 -12.47 -36.83
CA VAL A 108 -24.03 -12.68 -37.53
C VAL A 108 -24.61 -14.06 -37.19
N GLU A 109 -23.78 -15.11 -37.21
CA GLU A 109 -24.23 -16.47 -36.90
C GLU A 109 -24.58 -16.65 -35.41
N VAL A 110 -23.82 -16.04 -34.50
CA VAL A 110 -24.15 -16.01 -33.06
C VAL A 110 -25.53 -15.38 -32.83
N LYS A 111 -25.81 -14.22 -33.44
CA LYS A 111 -27.11 -13.55 -33.33
C LYS A 111 -28.23 -14.47 -33.83
N LYS A 112 -28.08 -15.08 -35.01
CA LYS A 112 -29.06 -16.02 -35.56
C LYS A 112 -29.28 -17.21 -34.63
N LYS A 113 -28.20 -17.82 -34.10
CA LYS A 113 -28.25 -18.98 -33.20
C LYS A 113 -29.07 -18.68 -31.93
N PHE A 114 -29.01 -17.45 -31.42
CA PHE A 114 -29.75 -17.02 -30.24
C PHE A 114 -31.08 -16.30 -30.54
N GLY A 115 -31.54 -16.31 -31.80
CA GLY A 115 -32.84 -15.74 -32.19
C GLY A 115 -32.87 -14.21 -32.30
N PHE A 116 -31.70 -13.57 -32.42
CA PHE A 116 -31.57 -12.12 -32.61
C PHE A 116 -31.49 -11.73 -34.10
N ASP A 117 -31.88 -10.50 -34.40
CA ASP A 117 -31.73 -9.89 -35.72
C ASP A 117 -30.22 -9.65 -36.03
N PRO A 118 -29.66 -10.28 -37.08
CA PRO A 118 -28.23 -10.19 -37.38
C PRO A 118 -27.76 -8.77 -37.70
N GLU A 119 -28.65 -7.90 -38.18
CA GLU A 119 -28.33 -6.53 -38.61
C GLU A 119 -28.28 -5.53 -37.44
N LYS A 120 -28.86 -5.87 -36.29
CA LYS A 120 -28.91 -4.96 -35.14
C LYS A 120 -27.69 -5.12 -34.23
N PHE A 121 -27.13 -4.01 -33.78
CA PHE A 121 -26.04 -3.96 -32.80
C PHE A 121 -26.53 -3.28 -31.52
N PHE A 122 -26.01 -3.70 -30.37
CA PHE A 122 -26.44 -3.19 -29.05
C PHE A 122 -27.97 -3.27 -28.83
N HIS A 123 -28.63 -4.27 -29.42
CA HIS A 123 -30.07 -4.46 -29.28
C HIS A 123 -30.39 -5.11 -27.93
N VAL A 124 -31.22 -4.44 -27.14
CA VAL A 124 -31.74 -4.96 -25.87
C VAL A 124 -33.27 -5.07 -25.99
N PRO A 125 -33.84 -6.28 -25.99
CA PRO A 125 -35.29 -6.48 -26.02
C PRO A 125 -36.00 -5.85 -24.82
N ASN A 126 -37.24 -5.38 -25.00
CA ASN A 126 -37.98 -4.66 -23.95
C ASN A 126 -38.26 -5.53 -22.72
N GLU A 127 -38.51 -6.82 -22.92
CA GLU A 127 -38.71 -7.80 -21.86
C GLU A 127 -37.50 -7.91 -20.91
N VAL A 128 -36.28 -7.66 -21.41
CA VAL A 128 -35.06 -7.61 -20.58
C VAL A 128 -35.08 -6.37 -19.68
N TYR A 129 -35.48 -5.20 -20.21
CA TYR A 129 -35.64 -3.98 -19.41
C TYR A 129 -36.74 -4.13 -18.36
N GLU A 130 -37.87 -4.75 -18.72
CA GLU A 130 -38.97 -5.00 -17.81
C GLU A 130 -38.55 -5.93 -16.67
N LEU A 131 -37.87 -7.05 -17.00
CA LEU A 131 -37.37 -8.00 -16.01
C LEU A 131 -36.38 -7.34 -15.04
N TYR A 132 -35.32 -6.69 -15.54
CA TYR A 132 -34.34 -6.02 -14.68
C TYR A 132 -34.91 -4.79 -13.97
N GLY A 133 -35.92 -4.13 -14.55
CA GLY A 133 -36.69 -3.07 -13.90
C GLY A 133 -37.34 -3.54 -12.60
N GLN A 134 -37.87 -4.77 -12.55
CA GLN A 134 -38.44 -5.34 -11.32
C GLN A 134 -37.38 -5.52 -10.23
N TYR A 135 -36.16 -5.94 -10.58
CA TYR A 135 -35.05 -6.07 -9.62
C TYR A 135 -34.52 -4.72 -9.14
N ARG A 136 -34.54 -3.69 -10.00
CA ARG A 136 -34.24 -2.31 -9.60
C ARG A 136 -35.20 -1.83 -8.52
N GLU A 137 -36.51 -2.05 -8.69
CA GLU A 137 -37.50 -1.66 -7.67
C GLU A 137 -37.33 -2.46 -6.36
N LYS A 138 -37.00 -3.76 -6.43
CA LYS A 138 -36.63 -4.56 -5.25
C LYS A 138 -35.42 -3.99 -4.52
N GLY A 139 -34.37 -3.60 -5.25
CA GLY A 139 -33.17 -2.98 -4.70
C GLY A 139 -33.46 -1.65 -4.01
N LYS A 140 -34.23 -0.77 -4.66
CA LYS A 140 -34.68 0.50 -4.10
C LYS A 140 -35.49 0.32 -2.82
N ALA A 141 -36.39 -0.66 -2.78
CA ALA A 141 -37.17 -0.96 -1.59
C ALA A 141 -36.28 -1.47 -0.43
N ALA A 142 -35.31 -2.35 -0.73
CA ALA A 142 -34.36 -2.86 0.27
C ALA A 142 -33.46 -1.74 0.83
N GLU A 143 -32.97 -0.85 -0.03
CA GLU A 143 -32.18 0.32 0.40
C GLU A 143 -33.01 1.26 1.28
N ALA A 144 -34.25 1.57 0.89
CA ALA A 144 -35.14 2.41 1.70
C ALA A 144 -35.40 1.79 3.09
N GLN A 145 -35.58 0.47 3.16
CA GLN A 145 -35.71 -0.25 4.43
C GLN A 145 -34.43 -0.18 5.26
N TRP A 146 -33.25 -0.33 4.63
CA TRP A 146 -31.96 -0.25 5.31
C TRP A 146 -31.70 1.16 5.85
N ASN A 147 -32.00 2.21 5.08
CA ASN A 147 -31.87 3.61 5.52
C ASN A 147 -32.76 3.89 6.73
N LYS A 148 -34.02 3.43 6.71
CA LYS A 148 -34.92 3.53 7.86
C LYS A 148 -34.41 2.75 9.07
N LEU A 149 -33.82 1.57 8.86
CA LEU A 149 -33.18 0.80 9.92
C LEU A 149 -32.00 1.57 10.53
N LEU A 150 -31.15 2.18 9.71
CA LEU A 150 -30.02 2.99 10.18
C LEU A 150 -30.48 4.25 10.94
N GLU A 151 -31.55 4.91 10.51
CA GLU A 151 -32.17 6.02 11.22
C GLU A 151 -32.66 5.59 12.61
N ASN A 152 -33.44 4.51 12.69
CA ASN A 152 -33.91 3.95 13.95
C ASN A 152 -32.75 3.51 14.85
N TYR A 153 -31.72 2.89 14.27
CA TYR A 153 -30.51 2.51 14.98
C TYR A 153 -29.79 3.73 15.55
N THR A 154 -29.67 4.81 14.77
CA THR A 154 -29.04 6.07 15.22
C THR A 154 -29.85 6.72 16.32
N ALA A 155 -31.19 6.73 16.24
CA ALA A 155 -32.04 7.24 17.33
C ALA A 155 -31.85 6.43 18.63
N LYS A 156 -31.70 5.11 18.55
CA LYS A 156 -31.52 4.23 19.71
C LYS A 156 -30.08 4.21 20.24
N PHE A 157 -29.09 4.37 19.37
CA PHE A 157 -27.66 4.35 19.67
C PHE A 157 -26.95 5.53 18.99
N PRO A 158 -27.13 6.78 19.48
CA PRO A 158 -26.67 7.98 18.79
C PRO A 158 -25.18 7.98 18.45
N GLU A 159 -24.33 7.60 19.40
CA GLU A 159 -22.87 7.57 19.20
C GLU A 159 -22.47 6.60 18.08
N LYS A 160 -22.92 5.33 18.17
CA LYS A 160 -22.58 4.29 17.19
C LYS A 160 -23.19 4.57 15.81
N GLY A 161 -24.44 5.05 15.76
CA GLY A 161 -25.09 5.40 14.50
C GLY A 161 -24.39 6.56 13.79
N ASN A 162 -23.99 7.59 14.54
CA ASN A 162 -23.22 8.71 14.00
C ASN A 162 -21.81 8.29 13.59
N GLU A 163 -21.17 7.38 14.31
CA GLU A 163 -19.87 6.81 13.91
C GLU A 163 -19.96 6.10 12.55
N ILE A 164 -20.97 5.24 12.35
CA ILE A 164 -21.19 4.55 11.07
C ILE A 164 -21.36 5.57 9.94
N LYS A 165 -22.26 6.54 10.11
CA LYS A 165 -22.49 7.60 9.11
C LYS A 165 -21.21 8.38 8.79
N ARG A 166 -20.45 8.77 9.82
CA ARG A 166 -19.17 9.48 9.67
C ARG A 166 -18.18 8.66 8.83
N ARG A 167 -17.98 7.38 9.19
CA ARG A 167 -17.03 6.48 8.52
C ARG A 167 -17.39 6.26 7.05
N PHE A 168 -18.64 5.95 6.73
CA PHE A 168 -19.09 5.76 5.35
C PHE A 168 -19.18 7.07 4.55
N SER A 169 -19.11 8.23 5.21
CA SER A 169 -18.90 9.54 4.57
C SER A 169 -17.42 9.92 4.40
N ASN A 170 -16.48 9.01 4.68
CA ASN A 170 -15.03 9.22 4.62
C ASN A 170 -14.51 10.38 5.49
N LYS A 171 -15.21 10.73 6.57
CA LYS A 171 -14.77 11.76 7.53
C LYS A 171 -14.02 11.11 8.68
N LEU A 172 -12.89 11.67 9.09
CA LEU A 172 -12.16 11.24 10.29
C LEU A 172 -12.83 11.77 11.57
N PRO A 173 -12.57 11.17 12.74
CA PRO A 173 -12.97 11.73 14.04
C PRO A 173 -12.36 13.12 14.23
N GLU A 174 -13.12 14.08 14.74
CA GLU A 174 -12.61 15.43 15.01
C GLU A 174 -11.52 15.39 16.10
N GLY A 175 -10.38 16.05 15.86
CA GLY A 175 -9.30 16.17 16.84
C GLY A 175 -8.43 14.92 17.01
N TRP A 176 -8.58 13.90 16.16
CA TRP A 176 -7.78 12.67 16.24
C TRP A 176 -6.28 12.95 16.17
N GLU A 177 -5.87 13.98 15.43
CA GLU A 177 -4.48 14.38 15.21
C GLU A 177 -3.77 14.82 16.50
N LYS A 178 -4.53 15.22 17.53
CA LYS A 178 -4.01 15.61 18.86
C LYS A 178 -3.42 14.42 19.61
N HIS A 179 -3.74 13.18 19.20
CA HIS A 179 -3.19 11.97 19.80
C HIS A 179 -1.80 11.62 19.23
N LEU A 180 -1.34 12.28 18.16
CA LEU A 180 -0.03 12.02 17.59
C LEU A 180 1.09 12.41 18.56
N PRO A 181 2.03 11.49 18.89
CA PRO A 181 3.19 11.80 19.70
C PRO A 181 4.03 12.93 19.11
N ARG A 182 4.60 13.77 19.96
CA ARG A 182 5.58 14.80 19.60
C ARG A 182 6.83 14.61 20.43
N TYR A 183 7.97 14.95 19.84
CA TYR A 183 9.29 14.71 20.40
C TYR A 183 10.15 15.96 20.32
N THR A 184 11.12 16.01 21.22
CA THR A 184 12.14 17.06 21.34
C THR A 184 13.53 16.44 21.20
N PRO A 185 14.56 17.22 20.85
CA PRO A 185 15.93 16.70 20.73
C PRO A 185 16.51 16.11 22.04
N SER A 186 15.91 16.43 23.20
CA SER A 186 16.29 15.85 24.49
C SER A 186 15.72 14.46 24.76
N ASP A 187 14.73 14.01 23.97
CA ASP A 187 14.18 12.67 24.10
C ASP A 187 15.21 11.60 23.67
N PRO A 188 15.17 10.38 24.25
CA PRO A 188 16.12 9.33 23.93
C PRO A 188 15.96 8.85 22.47
N ALA A 189 17.05 8.38 21.85
CA ALA A 189 17.00 7.84 20.50
C ALA A 189 16.10 6.59 20.40
N VAL A 190 15.23 6.53 19.38
CA VAL A 190 14.27 5.44 19.17
C VAL A 190 14.22 5.07 17.69
N ALA A 191 14.12 3.77 17.38
CA ALA A 191 13.94 3.30 16.01
C ALA A 191 12.58 3.74 15.44
N THR A 192 12.51 4.09 14.16
CA THR A 192 11.25 4.59 13.58
C THR A 192 10.15 3.54 13.50
N ARG A 193 10.49 2.23 13.48
CA ARG A 193 9.51 1.15 13.69
C ARG A 193 8.84 1.19 15.07
N LYS A 194 9.59 1.56 16.11
CA LYS A 194 9.08 1.66 17.48
C LYS A 194 8.30 2.95 17.68
N LEU A 195 8.71 4.04 17.03
CA LEU A 195 7.94 5.27 16.96
C LEU A 195 6.60 5.03 16.24
N SER A 196 6.58 4.23 15.18
CA SER A 196 5.35 3.80 14.50
C SER A 196 4.43 3.01 15.44
N GLU A 197 4.96 2.08 16.24
CA GLU A 197 4.19 1.40 17.28
C GLU A 197 3.60 2.39 18.31
N ASN A 198 4.37 3.41 18.71
CA ASN A 198 3.89 4.44 19.63
C ASN A 198 2.72 5.23 19.02
N VAL A 199 2.79 5.59 17.73
CA VAL A 199 1.67 6.23 17.02
C VAL A 199 0.45 5.30 17.03
N LEU A 200 0.59 4.05 16.59
CA LEU A 200 -0.53 3.09 16.55
C LEU A 200 -1.19 2.92 17.92
N ASN A 201 -0.40 2.83 19.00
CA ASN A 201 -0.93 2.75 20.37
C ASN A 201 -1.73 3.99 20.79
N LYS A 202 -1.48 5.16 20.21
CA LYS A 202 -2.19 6.40 20.53
C LYS A 202 -3.42 6.63 19.66
N ILE A 203 -3.36 6.25 18.38
CA ILE A 203 -4.43 6.56 17.42
C ILE A 203 -5.46 5.44 17.27
N ALA A 204 -5.14 4.19 17.66
CA ALA A 204 -6.05 3.07 17.45
C ALA A 204 -7.41 3.26 18.13
N ASP A 205 -7.43 3.80 19.35
CA ASP A 205 -8.69 4.08 20.07
C ASP A 205 -9.38 5.34 19.53
N ALA A 206 -8.61 6.33 19.07
CA ALA A 206 -9.14 7.57 18.51
C ALA A 206 -9.79 7.36 17.13
N ILE A 207 -9.30 6.40 16.33
CA ILE A 207 -9.75 6.11 14.97
C ILE A 207 -10.31 4.68 14.91
N PRO A 208 -11.61 4.45 15.20
CA PRO A 208 -12.18 3.10 15.24
C PRO A 208 -12.18 2.38 13.89
N GLU A 209 -12.14 3.12 12.78
CA GLU A 209 -12.00 2.57 11.43
C GLU A 209 -10.59 2.07 11.06
N LEU A 210 -9.57 2.33 11.90
CA LEU A 210 -8.22 1.80 11.67
C LEU A 210 -8.21 0.28 11.93
N ILE A 211 -7.87 -0.51 10.92
CA ILE A 211 -7.81 -1.97 11.01
C ILE A 211 -6.54 -2.42 10.31
N GLY A 212 -5.86 -3.44 10.80
CA GLY A 212 -4.66 -3.86 10.10
C GLY A 212 -3.95 -5.01 10.76
N GLY A 213 -2.74 -5.30 10.30
CA GLY A 213 -2.05 -6.50 10.72
C GLY A 213 -0.62 -6.55 10.22
N SER A 214 -0.03 -7.74 10.28
CA SER A 214 1.28 -8.00 9.72
C SER A 214 1.35 -9.38 9.10
N ALA A 215 2.17 -9.50 8.06
CA ALA A 215 2.52 -10.74 7.40
C ALA A 215 3.54 -11.52 8.26
N ASP A 216 3.06 -12.09 9.36
CA ASP A 216 3.83 -12.89 10.33
C ASP A 216 4.97 -12.16 11.08
N LEU A 217 5.12 -10.86 10.86
CA LEU A 217 6.20 -10.04 11.41
C LEU A 217 5.73 -9.10 12.53
N THR A 218 4.68 -9.46 13.27
CA THR A 218 4.07 -8.57 14.28
C THR A 218 5.09 -8.06 15.31
N GLY A 219 5.94 -8.94 15.84
CA GLY A 219 6.97 -8.57 16.81
C GLY A 219 8.17 -7.82 16.21
N SER A 220 8.32 -7.86 14.89
CA SER A 220 9.43 -7.20 14.17
C SER A 220 9.02 -5.84 13.59
N ASN A 221 7.81 -5.74 13.05
CA ASN A 221 7.21 -4.50 12.54
C ASN A 221 6.62 -3.64 13.65
N LEU A 222 6.25 -4.25 14.79
CA LEU A 222 5.63 -3.58 15.93
C LEU A 222 4.29 -2.90 15.55
N THR A 223 3.42 -3.65 14.88
CA THR A 223 2.16 -3.16 14.30
C THR A 223 0.93 -3.40 15.16
N ARG A 224 1.06 -4.19 16.24
CA ARG A 224 -0.05 -4.54 17.12
C ARG A 224 -0.05 -3.64 18.35
N TRP A 225 -1.04 -2.77 18.48
CA TRP A 225 -1.21 -1.97 19.69
C TRP A 225 -1.60 -2.85 20.89
N LYS A 226 -1.33 -2.37 22.10
CA LYS A 226 -1.40 -3.18 23.33
C LYS A 226 -2.79 -3.77 23.60
N THR A 227 -3.84 -2.98 23.37
CA THR A 227 -5.24 -3.35 23.62
C THR A 227 -5.92 -4.03 22.44
N ALA A 228 -5.18 -4.30 21.36
CA ALA A 228 -5.76 -4.90 20.15
C ALA A 228 -6.37 -6.27 20.47
N VAL A 229 -7.52 -6.55 19.86
CA VAL A 229 -8.11 -7.88 19.76
C VAL A 229 -7.91 -8.37 18.34
N ASP A 230 -7.53 -9.63 18.18
CA ASP A 230 -7.28 -10.21 16.87
C ASP A 230 -8.62 -10.48 16.15
N PHE A 231 -8.70 -10.14 14.87
CA PHE A 231 -9.84 -10.47 14.00
C PHE A 231 -9.81 -11.97 13.71
N GLN A 232 -10.67 -12.72 14.40
CA GLN A 232 -10.71 -14.18 14.35
C GLN A 232 -12.15 -14.69 14.51
N PRO A 233 -12.47 -15.92 14.09
CA PRO A 233 -13.73 -16.55 14.47
C PRO A 233 -13.76 -16.77 15.98
N GLN A 234 -14.88 -16.42 16.62
CA GLN A 234 -15.09 -16.61 18.07
C GLN A 234 -14.81 -18.05 18.51
N SER A 235 -15.10 -19.02 17.63
CA SER A 235 -14.89 -20.46 17.87
C SER A 235 -13.43 -20.85 18.09
N THR A 236 -12.47 -20.01 17.72
CA THR A 236 -11.03 -20.27 17.93
C THR A 236 -10.54 -19.95 19.34
N GLY A 237 -11.26 -19.09 20.09
CA GLY A 237 -10.77 -18.54 21.36
C GLY A 237 -9.59 -17.57 21.23
N LEU A 238 -9.16 -17.23 20.00
CA LEU A 238 -8.00 -16.38 19.73
C LEU A 238 -8.37 -14.90 19.47
N GLY A 239 -9.67 -14.61 19.39
CA GLY A 239 -10.20 -13.29 19.06
C GLY A 239 -11.66 -13.37 18.64
N ASN A 240 -12.13 -12.35 17.94
CA ASN A 240 -13.51 -12.27 17.43
C ASN A 240 -13.58 -11.34 16.21
N TYR A 241 -14.71 -11.33 15.47
CA TYR A 241 -14.85 -10.49 14.28
C TYR A 241 -14.95 -8.98 14.56
N SER A 242 -15.09 -8.55 15.82
CA SER A 242 -14.92 -7.14 16.20
C SER A 242 -13.46 -6.75 16.44
N GLY A 243 -12.56 -7.73 16.46
CA GLY A 243 -11.12 -7.51 16.51
C GLY A 243 -10.64 -6.70 15.30
N ARG A 244 -9.61 -5.88 15.53
CA ARG A 244 -9.06 -4.95 14.52
C ARG A 244 -7.62 -5.26 14.14
N TYR A 245 -7.08 -6.38 14.66
CA TYR A 245 -5.75 -6.85 14.31
C TYR A 245 -5.78 -8.17 13.53
N ILE A 246 -5.32 -8.18 12.28
CA ILE A 246 -5.38 -9.32 11.37
C ILE A 246 -4.03 -10.05 11.38
N ARG A 247 -4.06 -11.37 11.57
CA ARG A 247 -2.89 -12.24 11.40
C ARG A 247 -2.87 -12.77 9.97
N TYR A 248 -2.12 -12.11 9.09
CA TYR A 248 -2.11 -12.49 7.67
C TYR A 248 -1.29 -13.77 7.39
N GLY A 249 -0.29 -14.06 8.23
CA GLY A 249 0.76 -15.03 7.93
C GLY A 249 1.71 -14.55 6.82
N VAL A 250 2.66 -15.36 6.37
CA VAL A 250 3.66 -15.00 5.34
C VAL A 250 3.00 -14.91 3.95
N ARG A 251 2.26 -13.83 3.72
CA ARG A 251 1.33 -13.64 2.59
C ARG A 251 1.22 -12.18 2.16
N GLU A 252 2.33 -11.51 1.89
CA GLU A 252 2.40 -10.07 1.54
C GLU A 252 1.45 -9.71 0.40
N HIS A 253 1.54 -10.43 -0.73
CA HIS A 253 0.70 -10.15 -1.90
C HIS A 253 -0.79 -10.27 -1.59
N GLY A 254 -1.18 -11.33 -0.86
CA GLY A 254 -2.55 -11.56 -0.41
C GLY A 254 -3.02 -10.53 0.61
N MET A 255 -2.17 -10.19 1.58
CA MET A 255 -2.41 -9.13 2.57
C MET A 255 -2.73 -7.81 1.87
N PHE A 256 -1.92 -7.40 0.89
CA PHE A 256 -2.13 -6.15 0.16
C PHE A 256 -3.43 -6.19 -0.67
N GLY A 257 -3.75 -7.33 -1.29
CA GLY A 257 -5.03 -7.50 -1.99
C GLY A 257 -6.24 -7.41 -1.05
N VAL A 258 -6.16 -8.02 0.13
CA VAL A 258 -7.18 -7.91 1.18
C VAL A 258 -7.35 -6.46 1.64
N MET A 259 -6.25 -5.73 1.84
CA MET A 259 -6.33 -4.30 2.20
C MET A 259 -7.01 -3.44 1.12
N ASN A 260 -6.76 -3.74 -0.16
CA ASN A 260 -7.48 -3.09 -1.26
C ASN A 260 -8.99 -3.37 -1.17
N GLY A 261 -9.37 -4.63 -0.91
CA GLY A 261 -10.77 -5.01 -0.70
C GLY A 261 -11.42 -4.34 0.52
N LEU A 262 -10.70 -4.22 1.64
CA LEU A 262 -11.17 -3.52 2.84
C LEU A 262 -11.40 -2.02 2.57
N THR A 263 -10.52 -1.40 1.78
CA THR A 263 -10.72 0.01 1.36
C THR A 263 -11.92 0.15 0.43
N ALA A 264 -12.04 -0.75 -0.55
CA ALA A 264 -13.14 -0.76 -1.51
C ALA A 264 -14.52 -0.99 -0.85
N TYR A 265 -14.58 -1.74 0.25
CA TYR A 265 -15.79 -1.89 1.07
C TYR A 265 -16.25 -0.56 1.71
N GLY A 266 -15.31 0.34 2.02
CA GLY A 266 -15.57 1.64 2.62
C GLY A 266 -15.60 1.64 4.15
N GLY A 267 -15.51 2.84 4.74
CA GLY A 267 -15.61 3.04 6.19
C GLY A 267 -14.49 2.40 7.02
N LEU A 268 -13.39 1.97 6.39
CA LEU A 268 -12.22 1.34 7.01
C LEU A 268 -10.93 2.01 6.51
N ILE A 269 -9.88 1.97 7.33
CA ILE A 269 -8.52 2.43 7.01
C ILE A 269 -7.59 1.25 7.26
N PRO A 270 -7.29 0.44 6.23
CA PRO A 270 -6.46 -0.73 6.38
C PRO A 270 -4.96 -0.39 6.45
N PHE A 271 -4.24 -1.06 7.34
CA PHE A 271 -2.78 -1.08 7.35
C PHE A 271 -2.20 -2.50 7.37
N GLY A 272 -0.97 -2.65 6.86
CA GLY A 272 -0.30 -3.95 6.78
C GLY A 272 1.20 -3.82 6.94
N GLY A 273 1.78 -4.66 7.80
CA GLY A 273 3.21 -4.69 8.08
C GLY A 273 3.95 -5.86 7.44
N THR A 274 5.11 -5.58 6.83
CA THR A 274 6.17 -6.56 6.52
C THR A 274 7.52 -5.82 6.50
N PHE A 275 8.62 -6.48 6.15
CA PHE A 275 9.87 -5.79 5.86
C PHE A 275 9.79 -5.06 4.52
N LEU A 276 10.48 -3.92 4.41
CA LEU A 276 10.45 -3.11 3.20
C LEU A 276 10.85 -3.91 1.97
N ASN A 277 11.86 -4.77 2.05
CA ASN A 277 12.29 -5.58 0.91
C ASN A 277 11.18 -6.53 0.41
N PHE A 278 10.26 -6.94 1.29
CA PHE A 278 9.21 -7.89 0.97
C PHE A 278 7.92 -7.22 0.47
N ILE A 279 7.83 -5.88 0.46
CA ILE A 279 6.77 -5.21 -0.31
C ILE A 279 6.82 -5.63 -1.80
N SER A 280 8.02 -5.94 -2.29
CA SER A 280 8.28 -6.39 -3.65
C SER A 280 7.52 -7.67 -4.01
N TYR A 281 7.21 -8.55 -3.04
CA TYR A 281 6.39 -9.74 -3.27
C TYR A 281 4.95 -9.43 -3.67
N GLY A 282 4.45 -8.24 -3.31
CA GLY A 282 3.07 -7.83 -3.53
C GLY A 282 2.91 -6.57 -4.37
N LEU A 283 3.93 -6.20 -5.16
CA LEU A 283 3.93 -4.99 -6.00
C LEU A 283 2.71 -4.89 -6.94
N GLY A 284 2.16 -6.01 -7.41
CA GLY A 284 0.92 -6.03 -8.21
C GLY A 284 -0.26 -5.42 -7.45
N SER A 285 -0.51 -5.87 -6.22
CA SER A 285 -1.54 -5.30 -5.34
C SER A 285 -1.25 -3.85 -4.94
N VAL A 286 0.01 -3.49 -4.70
CA VAL A 286 0.40 -2.10 -4.37
C VAL A 286 0.13 -1.17 -5.55
N ARG A 287 0.49 -1.59 -6.76
CA ARG A 287 0.19 -0.84 -8.00
C ARG A 287 -1.31 -0.65 -8.17
N LEU A 288 -2.12 -1.68 -7.91
CA LEU A 288 -3.58 -1.57 -7.98
C LEU A 288 -4.15 -0.62 -6.92
N ALA A 289 -3.57 -0.57 -5.72
CA ALA A 289 -3.98 0.40 -4.70
C ALA A 289 -3.75 1.84 -5.19
N ALA A 290 -2.59 2.09 -5.80
CA ALA A 290 -2.25 3.41 -6.33
C ALA A 290 -3.14 3.80 -7.51
N LEU A 291 -3.34 2.87 -8.46
CA LEU A 291 -4.23 3.05 -9.61
C LEU A 291 -5.68 3.31 -9.18
N SER A 292 -6.16 2.58 -8.17
CA SER A 292 -7.54 2.65 -7.69
C SER A 292 -7.75 3.77 -6.65
N SER A 293 -6.71 4.56 -6.35
CA SER A 293 -6.75 5.65 -5.37
C SER A 293 -7.19 5.18 -3.97
N PHE A 294 -6.74 4.00 -3.54
CA PHE A 294 -7.10 3.44 -2.24
C PHE A 294 -6.20 3.94 -1.10
N ARG A 295 -6.82 4.46 -0.03
CA ARG A 295 -6.14 4.77 1.24
C ARG A 295 -5.73 3.50 1.98
N VAL A 296 -4.56 2.96 1.62
CA VAL A 296 -3.91 1.80 2.27
C VAL A 296 -2.58 2.23 2.89
N LEU A 297 -2.31 1.76 4.12
CA LEU A 297 -1.10 2.12 4.88
C LEU A 297 -0.13 0.93 4.95
N TYR A 298 0.97 0.99 4.21
CA TYR A 298 2.00 -0.05 4.17
C TYR A 298 3.11 0.26 5.18
N ILE A 299 3.11 -0.41 6.35
CA ILE A 299 4.09 -0.23 7.43
C ILE A 299 5.31 -1.12 7.18
N MET A 300 6.30 -0.61 6.46
CA MET A 300 7.41 -1.36 5.89
C MET A 300 8.70 -1.14 6.68
N THR A 301 9.01 -2.04 7.62
CA THR A 301 10.17 -1.85 8.53
C THR A 301 11.44 -2.49 7.98
N HIS A 302 12.59 -2.30 8.64
CA HIS A 302 13.89 -2.83 8.21
C HIS A 302 14.25 -2.30 6.81
N ASP A 303 14.33 -0.98 6.71
CA ASP A 303 14.30 -0.23 5.46
C ASP A 303 15.61 -0.19 4.67
N SER A 304 16.74 -0.64 5.22
CA SER A 304 18.06 -0.53 4.57
C SER A 304 19.06 -1.57 5.09
N ILE A 305 20.34 -1.42 4.72
CA ILE A 305 21.47 -2.09 5.36
C ILE A 305 21.54 -1.86 6.89
N GLY A 306 20.79 -0.89 7.42
CA GLY A 306 20.57 -0.63 8.84
C GLY A 306 20.01 -1.80 9.63
N LEU A 307 19.38 -2.77 8.95
CA LEU A 307 18.92 -4.00 9.59
C LEU A 307 20.07 -4.92 10.04
N GLY A 308 21.24 -4.83 9.41
CA GLY A 308 22.43 -5.58 9.81
C GLY A 308 22.46 -7.04 9.36
N GLU A 309 22.39 -7.96 10.32
CA GLU A 309 22.87 -9.34 10.19
C GLU A 309 22.11 -10.21 9.18
N ASP A 310 20.82 -9.95 8.89
CA ASP A 310 20.07 -10.76 7.92
C ASP A 310 20.62 -10.64 6.48
N GLY A 311 21.39 -9.58 6.21
CA GLY A 311 22.21 -9.49 5.01
C GLY A 311 21.43 -9.17 3.72
N PRO A 312 22.07 -9.33 2.55
CA PRO A 312 21.62 -8.72 1.30
C PRO A 312 20.28 -9.24 0.77
N THR A 313 19.79 -10.39 1.24
CA THR A 313 18.46 -10.91 0.86
C THR A 313 17.31 -10.16 1.54
N HIS A 314 17.61 -9.41 2.61
CA HIS A 314 16.64 -8.65 3.39
C HIS A 314 16.81 -7.13 3.24
N GLN A 315 17.97 -6.69 2.78
CA GLN A 315 18.35 -5.28 2.72
C GLN A 315 17.85 -4.65 1.41
N PRO A 316 16.86 -3.74 1.47
CA PRO A 316 16.38 -3.04 0.28
C PRO A 316 17.51 -2.24 -0.38
N ILE A 317 17.54 -2.21 -1.71
CA ILE A 317 18.41 -1.32 -2.50
C ILE A 317 17.55 -0.50 -3.46
N GLU A 318 16.89 -1.17 -4.41
CA GLU A 318 16.07 -0.58 -5.46
C GLU A 318 14.64 -0.24 -5.01
N THR A 319 14.19 -0.82 -3.90
CA THR A 319 12.78 -0.89 -3.52
C THR A 319 12.15 0.50 -3.39
N VAL A 320 12.79 1.44 -2.71
CA VAL A 320 12.26 2.81 -2.54
C VAL A 320 12.23 3.56 -3.88
N ALA A 321 13.24 3.40 -4.73
CA ALA A 321 13.25 4.01 -6.05
C ALA A 321 12.11 3.46 -6.93
N GLY A 322 11.87 2.14 -6.89
CA GLY A 322 10.76 1.50 -7.57
C GLY A 322 9.39 1.98 -7.07
N LEU A 323 9.23 2.15 -5.76
CA LEU A 323 8.01 2.70 -5.17
C LEU A 323 7.77 4.17 -5.56
N ARG A 324 8.82 5.01 -5.49
CA ARG A 324 8.76 6.43 -5.92
C ARG A 324 8.45 6.60 -7.41
N ALA A 325 8.73 5.58 -8.22
CA ALA A 325 8.41 5.57 -9.64
C ALA A 325 6.93 5.23 -9.93
N LEU A 326 6.19 4.66 -8.96
CA LEU A 326 4.77 4.42 -9.12
C LEU A 326 4.00 5.75 -9.00
N PRO A 327 3.09 6.07 -9.94
CA PRO A 327 2.19 7.21 -9.77
C PRO A 327 1.27 7.05 -8.56
N ASN A 328 0.84 8.17 -7.97
CA ASN A 328 -0.22 8.22 -6.95
C ASN A 328 0.05 7.44 -5.64
N ILE A 329 1.29 7.18 -5.27
CA ILE A 329 1.66 6.61 -3.96
C ILE A 329 2.47 7.62 -3.14
N LEU A 330 2.35 7.62 -1.82
CA LEU A 330 3.22 8.41 -0.95
C LEU A 330 4.31 7.49 -0.36
N VAL A 331 5.58 7.83 -0.51
CA VAL A 331 6.69 7.03 0.02
C VAL A 331 7.41 7.81 1.11
N PHE A 332 7.02 7.56 2.35
CA PHE A 332 7.60 8.16 3.54
C PHE A 332 8.83 7.38 4.00
N ARG A 333 9.93 8.07 4.24
CA ARG A 333 11.10 7.54 4.95
C ARG A 333 11.49 8.52 6.07
N PRO A 334 10.76 8.51 7.20
CA PRO A 334 10.91 9.49 8.28
C PRO A 334 12.20 9.27 9.07
N ALA A 335 12.85 10.37 9.45
CA ALA A 335 14.13 10.39 10.15
C ALA A 335 14.03 10.27 11.68
N ASP A 336 12.92 10.71 12.26
CA ASP A 336 12.72 10.72 13.71
C ASP A 336 11.24 10.60 14.12
N GLY A 337 10.95 10.79 15.41
CA GLY A 337 9.61 10.70 15.96
C GLY A 337 8.60 11.73 15.42
N ASN A 338 9.03 12.96 15.17
CA ASN A 338 8.12 13.99 14.64
C ASN A 338 7.78 13.70 13.18
N GLU A 339 8.76 13.24 12.39
CA GLU A 339 8.51 12.82 11.01
C GLU A 339 7.66 11.55 10.93
N VAL A 340 7.81 10.60 11.85
CA VAL A 340 6.90 9.43 11.91
C VAL A 340 5.47 9.87 12.17
N SER A 341 5.22 10.75 13.15
CA SER A 341 3.89 11.30 13.41
C SER A 341 3.34 12.09 12.22
N GLY A 342 4.17 12.90 11.56
CA GLY A 342 3.80 13.66 10.36
C GLY A 342 3.44 12.75 9.17
N ALA A 343 4.16 11.65 8.98
CA ALA A 343 3.84 10.66 7.95
C ALA A 343 2.47 10.01 8.20
N TYR A 344 2.15 9.65 9.44
CA TYR A 344 0.82 9.13 9.79
C TYR A 344 -0.28 10.18 9.60
N LEU A 345 -0.02 11.44 9.96
CA LEU A 345 -0.94 12.54 9.72
C LEU A 345 -1.28 12.69 8.24
N ALA A 346 -0.25 12.74 7.39
CA ALA A 346 -0.43 12.85 5.94
C ALA A 346 -1.17 11.63 5.36
N ALA A 347 -0.74 10.42 5.71
CA ALA A 347 -1.29 9.18 5.16
C ALA A 347 -2.77 8.96 5.55
N ILE A 348 -3.12 9.19 6.81
CA ILE A 348 -4.50 8.99 7.29
C ILE A 348 -5.43 10.08 6.73
N SER A 349 -4.94 11.31 6.63
CA SER A 349 -5.72 12.43 6.09
C SER A 349 -5.92 12.33 4.57
N ASN A 350 -5.08 11.58 3.86
CA ASN A 350 -5.18 11.42 2.41
C ASN A 350 -6.14 10.30 2.02
N LEU A 351 -7.32 10.66 1.51
CA LEU A 351 -8.36 9.71 1.12
C LEU A 351 -8.07 8.93 -0.17
N ASN A 352 -7.17 9.42 -1.02
CA ASN A 352 -7.11 9.02 -2.42
C ASN A 352 -5.77 8.37 -2.81
N ARG A 353 -4.93 8.01 -1.83
CA ARG A 353 -3.58 7.50 -2.10
C ARG A 353 -3.15 6.45 -1.10
N PRO A 354 -2.50 5.36 -1.55
CA PRO A 354 -1.74 4.51 -0.65
C PRO A 354 -0.50 5.25 -0.13
N SER A 355 -0.04 4.84 1.05
CA SER A 355 1.15 5.37 1.70
C SER A 355 2.05 4.26 2.18
N VAL A 356 3.35 4.35 1.89
CA VAL A 356 4.40 3.44 2.36
C VAL A 356 5.24 4.14 3.41
N PHE A 357 5.47 3.46 4.53
CA PHE A 357 6.31 3.91 5.62
C PHE A 357 7.56 3.05 5.67
N CYS A 358 8.69 3.56 5.18
CA CYS A 358 10.00 2.93 5.23
C CYS A 358 10.64 3.21 6.60
N LEU A 359 10.66 2.22 7.49
CA LEU A 359 11.00 2.40 8.91
C LEU A 359 12.25 1.61 9.34
N SER A 360 13.09 2.23 10.16
CA SER A 360 14.37 1.69 10.61
C SER A 360 14.23 0.59 11.66
N ARG A 361 15.21 -0.33 11.69
CA ARG A 361 15.40 -1.30 12.78
C ARG A 361 16.14 -0.65 13.95
N GLN A 362 17.17 0.11 13.61
CA GLN A 362 18.13 0.80 14.48
C GLN A 362 17.56 2.11 15.03
N ASN A 363 18.04 2.50 16.22
CA ASN A 363 17.65 3.75 16.87
C ASN A 363 18.18 4.97 16.11
N LEU A 364 17.36 6.02 16.06
CA LEU A 364 17.70 7.32 15.48
C LEU A 364 17.45 8.41 16.52
N PRO A 365 18.27 9.48 16.55
CA PRO A 365 18.05 10.60 17.47
C PRO A 365 16.83 11.42 17.05
N HIS A 366 16.25 12.14 18.00
CA HIS A 366 15.28 13.20 17.72
C HIS A 366 16.00 14.47 17.26
N LEU A 367 15.54 15.05 16.15
CA LEU A 367 16.29 16.07 15.43
C LEU A 367 15.85 17.47 15.84
N GLU A 368 16.81 18.36 16.04
CA GLU A 368 16.54 19.80 16.17
C GLU A 368 15.91 20.32 14.87
N GLY A 369 14.83 21.09 14.98
CA GLY A 369 14.10 21.63 13.83
C GLY A 369 13.08 20.69 13.17
N SER A 370 13.00 19.40 13.57
CA SER A 370 11.96 18.50 13.03
C SER A 370 10.59 18.83 13.60
N SER A 371 9.54 18.67 12.79
CA SER A 371 8.16 18.82 13.27
C SER A 371 7.18 17.98 12.46
N VAL A 372 6.04 17.67 13.07
CA VAL A 372 4.91 16.99 12.42
C VAL A 372 4.44 17.81 11.22
N GLU A 373 4.32 19.13 11.39
CA GLU A 373 3.82 20.07 10.41
C GLU A 373 4.73 20.18 9.18
N ASN A 374 6.05 20.25 9.40
CA ASN A 374 7.00 20.33 8.29
C ASN A 374 7.03 19.06 7.44
N THR A 375 6.75 17.90 8.04
CA THR A 375 6.68 16.61 7.34
C THR A 375 5.58 16.60 6.28
N LEU A 376 4.47 17.32 6.51
CA LEU A 376 3.36 17.43 5.55
C LEU A 376 3.77 18.12 4.24
N LYS A 377 4.90 18.84 4.25
CA LYS A 377 5.46 19.50 3.06
C LYS A 377 6.36 18.58 2.24
N GLY A 378 6.58 17.33 2.68
CA GLY A 378 7.41 16.32 2.03
C GLY A 378 8.91 16.55 2.11
N GLY A 379 9.35 17.80 2.13
CA GLY A 379 10.74 18.21 2.31
C GLY A 379 10.84 19.60 2.89
N TYR A 380 11.78 19.80 3.82
CA TYR A 380 11.92 21.06 4.54
C TYR A 380 13.36 21.28 5.02
N VAL A 381 13.71 22.54 5.24
CA VAL A 381 15.01 22.94 5.78
C VAL A 381 15.04 22.57 7.27
N LEU A 382 15.88 21.61 7.62
CA LEU A 382 16.10 21.20 9.01
C LEU A 382 17.07 22.15 9.72
N LYS A 383 18.10 22.60 8.98
CA LYS A 383 19.08 23.59 9.44
C LYS A 383 19.34 24.62 8.35
N GLU A 384 19.01 25.87 8.66
CA GLU A 384 19.16 26.99 7.74
C GLU A 384 20.59 27.56 7.74
N CYS A 385 21.07 27.90 6.54
CA CYS A 385 22.30 28.68 6.34
C CYS A 385 22.22 29.34 4.96
N THR A 386 21.92 30.64 4.94
CA THR A 386 21.65 31.39 3.70
C THR A 386 22.86 31.54 2.78
N ASP A 387 24.07 31.48 3.32
CA ASP A 387 25.33 31.55 2.57
C ASP A 387 26.09 30.21 2.53
N ALA A 388 25.34 29.11 2.64
CA ALA A 388 25.85 27.77 2.53
C ALA A 388 26.60 27.54 1.21
N LYS A 389 27.72 26.82 1.31
CA LYS A 389 28.49 26.37 0.14
C LYS A 389 27.94 25.07 -0.45
N ILE A 390 27.12 24.35 0.32
CA ILE A 390 26.46 23.13 -0.10
C ILE A 390 25.19 22.91 0.73
N THR A 391 24.16 22.36 0.08
CA THR A 391 23.01 21.78 0.76
C THR A 391 23.20 20.26 0.86
N LEU A 392 23.17 19.74 2.07
CA LEU A 392 23.15 18.30 2.32
C LEU A 392 21.70 17.86 2.54
N THR A 393 21.28 16.81 1.84
CA THR A 393 19.92 16.29 1.96
C THR A 393 19.93 14.77 2.06
N GLY A 394 18.87 14.20 2.59
CA GLY A 394 18.70 12.76 2.68
C GLY A 394 17.29 12.40 3.10
N THR A 395 17.10 11.16 3.52
CA THR A 395 15.86 10.70 4.17
C THR A 395 16.21 9.77 5.32
N GLY A 396 15.24 9.52 6.21
CA GLY A 396 15.33 8.48 7.21
C GLY A 396 16.60 8.51 8.06
N SER A 397 17.23 7.34 8.19
CA SER A 397 18.41 7.16 9.01
C SER A 397 19.60 8.03 8.62
N GLU A 398 19.70 8.46 7.36
CA GLU A 398 20.86 9.22 6.89
C GLU A 398 20.81 10.69 7.32
N ILE A 399 19.65 11.23 7.70
CA ILE A 399 19.54 12.63 8.13
C ILE A 399 20.39 12.91 9.37
N SER A 400 20.40 12.02 10.36
CA SER A 400 21.25 12.20 11.54
C SER A 400 22.74 12.22 11.18
N ILE A 401 23.16 11.39 10.21
CA ILE A 401 24.54 11.34 9.73
C ILE A 401 24.89 12.58 8.91
N VAL A 402 23.94 13.09 8.12
CA VAL A 402 24.07 14.36 7.39
C VAL A 402 24.23 15.53 8.36
N VAL A 403 23.51 15.56 9.48
CA VAL A 403 23.68 16.59 10.52
C VAL A 403 25.08 16.51 11.14
N GLU A 404 25.61 15.32 11.40
CA GLU A 404 26.99 15.18 11.89
C GLU A 404 28.03 15.58 10.84
N ALA A 405 27.80 15.27 9.56
CA ALA A 405 28.67 15.73 8.47
C ALA A 405 28.64 17.27 8.34
N SER A 406 27.47 17.89 8.48
CA SER A 406 27.31 19.35 8.53
C SER A 406 28.15 19.97 9.65
N LYS A 407 28.09 19.43 10.87
CA LYS A 407 28.92 19.91 12.00
C LYS A 407 30.42 19.78 11.71
N LYS A 408 30.84 18.68 11.09
CA LYS A 408 32.24 18.45 10.72
C LYS A 408 32.73 19.43 9.64
N LEU A 409 31.92 19.68 8.62
CA LEU A 409 32.24 20.66 7.58
C LEU A 409 32.36 22.07 8.16
N GLU A 410 31.47 22.44 9.08
CA GLU A 410 31.48 23.75 9.70
C GLU A 410 32.66 23.98 10.63
N SER A 411 33.12 22.94 11.36
CA SER A 411 34.36 23.05 12.14
C SER A 411 35.60 23.23 11.27
N GLU A 412 35.49 22.93 9.97
CA GLU A 412 36.51 23.12 8.95
C GLU A 412 36.25 24.40 8.11
N GLY A 413 35.31 25.26 8.52
CA GLY A 413 35.01 26.55 7.90
C GLY A 413 34.09 26.49 6.68
N VAL A 414 33.50 25.33 6.37
CA VAL A 414 32.56 25.15 5.26
C VAL A 414 31.13 25.31 5.77
N LYS A 415 30.44 26.36 5.34
CA LYS A 415 29.04 26.61 5.69
C LYS A 415 28.11 25.63 4.97
N THR A 416 27.18 25.03 5.71
CA THR A 416 26.29 23.99 5.17
C THR A 416 24.83 24.25 5.51
N ARG A 417 23.93 23.89 4.59
CA ARG A 417 22.49 23.81 4.81
C ARG A 417 22.07 22.35 4.90
N VAL A 418 21.11 22.01 5.76
CA VAL A 418 20.57 20.63 5.85
C VAL A 418 19.09 20.63 5.55
N VAL A 419 18.69 19.76 4.62
CA VAL A 419 17.30 19.51 4.24
C VAL A 419 16.93 18.07 4.61
N SER A 420 15.76 17.89 5.23
CA SER A 420 15.12 16.59 5.36
C SER A 420 14.07 16.45 4.26
N LEU A 421 14.06 15.31 3.56
CA LEU A 421 13.14 15.04 2.44
C LEU A 421 12.33 13.76 2.66
N PRO A 422 11.53 13.64 3.75
CA PRO A 422 10.87 12.40 4.13
C PRO A 422 9.92 11.82 3.06
N CYS A 423 9.35 12.63 2.17
CA CYS A 423 8.47 12.17 1.09
C CYS A 423 8.64 13.02 -0.17
N PHE A 424 9.13 12.40 -1.24
CA PHE A 424 9.35 13.09 -2.52
C PHE A 424 8.03 13.59 -3.09
N GLU A 425 6.98 12.78 -3.01
CA GLU A 425 5.74 13.06 -3.70
C GLU A 425 5.00 14.26 -3.09
N LEU A 426 4.97 14.37 -1.76
CA LEU A 426 4.43 15.58 -1.11
C LEU A 426 5.27 16.81 -1.40
N PHE A 427 6.59 16.67 -1.53
CA PHE A 427 7.46 17.80 -1.84
C PHE A 427 7.26 18.30 -3.27
N GLU A 428 7.10 17.38 -4.24
CA GLU A 428 6.83 17.71 -5.64
C GLU A 428 5.54 18.53 -5.80
N GLU A 429 4.53 18.24 -4.98
CA GLU A 429 3.23 18.92 -4.95
C GLU A 429 3.28 20.33 -4.37
N GLN A 430 4.36 20.71 -3.71
CA GLN A 430 4.50 22.07 -3.18
C GLN A 430 4.67 23.09 -4.30
N SER A 431 4.36 24.36 -3.99
CA SER A 431 4.58 25.47 -4.92
C SER A 431 6.06 25.57 -5.32
N ILE A 432 6.31 26.10 -6.52
CA ILE A 432 7.68 26.37 -6.99
C ILE A 432 8.41 27.25 -5.97
N ASP A 433 7.77 28.30 -5.45
CA ASP A 433 8.36 29.18 -4.43
C ASP A 433 8.79 28.42 -3.17
N TYR A 434 7.97 27.48 -2.70
CA TYR A 434 8.32 26.67 -1.54
C TYR A 434 9.49 25.74 -1.86
N LYS A 435 9.43 25.04 -3.00
CA LYS A 435 10.51 24.14 -3.44
C LYS A 435 11.83 24.90 -3.59
N SER A 436 11.81 26.09 -4.17
CA SER A 436 12.96 27.00 -4.30
C SER A 436 13.47 27.52 -2.96
N SER A 437 12.58 27.72 -1.98
CA SER A 437 12.99 28.07 -0.61
C SER A 437 13.77 26.94 0.07
N VAL A 438 13.48 25.68 -0.26
CA VAL A 438 14.16 24.49 0.28
C VAL A 438 15.44 24.17 -0.50
N PHE A 439 15.39 24.21 -1.83
CA PHE A 439 16.51 23.97 -2.74
C PHE A 439 16.77 25.20 -3.64
N PRO A 440 17.45 26.22 -3.11
CA PRO A 440 17.75 27.46 -3.83
C PRO A 440 18.77 27.22 -4.94
N ASP A 441 18.64 28.01 -6.00
CA ASP A 441 19.55 27.97 -7.14
C ASP A 441 20.97 28.40 -6.76
N GLY A 442 21.96 27.90 -7.50
CA GLY A 442 23.36 28.30 -7.33
C GLY A 442 24.10 27.62 -6.17
N ILE A 443 23.43 26.84 -5.32
CA ILE A 443 24.05 26.08 -4.23
C ILE A 443 24.08 24.59 -4.63
N PRO A 444 25.25 23.93 -4.70
CA PRO A 444 25.30 22.51 -5.01
C PRO A 444 24.61 21.68 -3.92
N ILE A 445 24.05 20.54 -4.31
CA ILE A 445 23.20 19.71 -3.44
C ILE A 445 23.72 18.28 -3.48
N LEU A 446 24.04 17.73 -2.30
CA LEU A 446 24.50 16.35 -2.14
C LEU A 446 23.44 15.55 -1.40
N SER A 447 22.88 14.53 -2.06
CA SER A 447 21.98 13.58 -1.41
C SER A 447 22.73 12.45 -0.72
N VAL A 448 22.17 11.95 0.38
CA VAL A 448 22.66 10.79 1.13
C VAL A 448 21.47 9.89 1.48
N GLU A 449 21.46 8.68 0.95
CA GLU A 449 20.44 7.67 1.24
C GLU A 449 21.05 6.27 1.10
N ALA A 450 20.91 5.40 2.11
CA ALA A 450 21.50 4.06 2.11
C ALA A 450 20.73 3.05 1.24
N LEU A 451 20.36 3.49 0.03
CA LEU A 451 19.52 2.85 -0.98
C LEU A 451 20.01 3.26 -2.38
N ALA A 452 19.32 2.82 -3.44
CA ALA A 452 19.65 3.21 -4.82
C ALA A 452 19.55 4.74 -5.02
N THR A 453 20.44 5.28 -5.85
CA THR A 453 20.48 6.72 -6.17
C THR A 453 19.44 7.16 -7.21
N PHE A 454 18.67 6.22 -7.79
CA PHE A 454 17.63 6.52 -8.76
C PHE A 454 16.57 7.46 -8.19
N GLY A 455 16.20 8.48 -8.97
CA GLY A 455 15.24 9.53 -8.59
C GLY A 455 15.88 10.75 -7.91
N TRP A 456 17.04 10.62 -7.27
CA TRP A 456 17.67 11.76 -6.57
C TRP A 456 18.12 12.90 -7.47
N SER A 457 18.36 12.66 -8.76
CA SER A 457 18.65 13.72 -9.74
C SER A 457 17.53 14.75 -9.89
N LYS A 458 16.33 14.46 -9.37
CA LYS A 458 15.26 15.45 -9.22
C LYS A 458 15.61 16.57 -8.25
N PHE A 459 16.33 16.26 -7.17
CA PHE A 459 16.57 17.17 -6.02
C PHE A 459 18.04 17.35 -5.65
N ALA A 460 18.96 16.64 -6.28
CA ALA A 460 20.38 16.68 -5.95
C ALA A 460 21.28 16.64 -7.18
N HIS A 461 22.44 17.26 -7.03
CA HIS A 461 23.48 17.38 -8.05
C HIS A 461 24.50 16.24 -8.00
N ALA A 462 24.71 15.71 -6.80
CA ALA A 462 25.57 14.57 -6.51
C ALA A 462 24.89 13.67 -5.47
N ASN A 463 25.24 12.39 -5.46
CA ASN A 463 24.56 11.39 -4.63
C ASN A 463 25.53 10.46 -3.93
N ILE A 464 25.27 10.18 -2.65
CA ILE A 464 25.86 9.08 -1.89
C ILE A 464 24.75 8.06 -1.68
N GLY A 465 24.86 6.92 -2.33
CA GLY A 465 23.94 5.81 -2.16
C GLY A 465 24.57 4.46 -2.48
N MET A 466 23.76 3.42 -2.41
CA MET A 466 24.14 2.05 -2.71
C MET A 466 24.09 1.80 -4.23
N THR A 467 25.15 1.20 -4.77
CA THR A 467 25.24 0.79 -6.18
C THR A 467 25.45 -0.71 -6.35
N ILE A 468 25.53 -1.44 -5.24
CA ILE A 468 25.64 -2.90 -5.16
C ILE A 468 24.75 -3.39 -4.02
N PHE A 469 24.50 -4.70 -3.96
CA PHE A 469 23.82 -5.29 -2.81
C PHE A 469 24.62 -5.12 -1.51
N GLY A 470 23.90 -5.20 -0.39
CA GLY A 470 24.48 -5.07 0.93
C GLY A 470 25.31 -6.29 1.37
N SER A 471 25.49 -6.44 2.68
CA SER A 471 26.29 -7.52 3.28
C SER A 471 25.68 -7.90 4.62
N SER A 472 25.88 -9.15 5.04
CA SER A 472 25.55 -9.58 6.41
C SER A 472 26.62 -9.08 7.38
N GLY A 473 26.20 -8.39 8.44
CA GLY A 473 27.08 -7.95 9.52
C GLY A 473 26.47 -6.82 10.37
N PRO A 474 27.12 -6.41 11.47
CA PRO A 474 26.61 -5.34 12.32
C PRO A 474 26.44 -4.04 11.54
N TYR A 475 25.27 -3.39 11.65
CA TYR A 475 24.89 -2.30 10.75
C TYR A 475 25.88 -1.12 10.75
N GLN A 476 26.51 -0.80 11.89
CA GLN A 476 27.52 0.26 11.98
C GLN A 476 28.76 -0.06 11.14
N GLN A 477 29.17 -1.33 11.09
CA GLN A 477 30.27 -1.77 10.22
C GLN A 477 29.87 -1.71 8.75
N LEU A 478 28.62 -2.04 8.44
CA LEU A 478 28.09 -1.91 7.08
C LEU A 478 28.06 -0.44 6.64
N TYR A 479 27.53 0.46 7.47
CA TYR A 479 27.51 1.89 7.21
C TYR A 479 28.93 2.42 6.96
N LYS A 480 29.90 2.01 7.79
CA LYS A 480 31.32 2.34 7.57
C LYS A 480 31.85 1.77 6.25
N LYS A 481 31.61 0.49 5.96
CA LYS A 481 32.05 -0.20 4.73
C LYS A 481 31.55 0.48 3.47
N TYR A 482 30.29 0.92 3.46
CA TYR A 482 29.65 1.54 2.29
C TYR A 482 29.76 3.08 2.28
N GLY A 483 30.43 3.67 3.27
CA GLY A 483 30.73 5.10 3.30
C GLY A 483 29.59 5.99 3.80
N PHE A 484 28.64 5.46 4.58
CA PHE A 484 27.64 6.23 5.30
C PHE A 484 28.18 6.65 6.67
N THR A 485 29.22 7.48 6.64
CA THR A 485 29.81 8.10 7.84
C THR A 485 29.94 9.59 7.64
N ALA A 486 29.95 10.35 8.73
CA ALA A 486 30.08 11.81 8.69
C ALA A 486 31.37 12.24 7.97
N GLU A 487 32.46 11.49 8.12
CA GLU A 487 33.76 11.77 7.49
C GLU A 487 33.66 11.64 5.97
N ASN A 488 33.18 10.51 5.46
CA ASN A 488 33.09 10.28 4.01
C ASN A 488 32.08 11.22 3.35
N ILE A 489 30.96 11.52 4.02
CA ILE A 489 30.00 12.51 3.53
C ILE A 489 30.64 13.90 3.45
N SER A 490 31.38 14.31 4.49
CA SER A 490 32.10 15.60 4.50
C SER A 490 33.14 15.68 3.38
N GLU A 491 33.92 14.62 3.16
CA GLU A 491 34.90 14.58 2.07
C GLU A 491 34.25 14.68 0.70
N LYS A 492 33.16 13.94 0.46
CA LYS A 492 32.42 14.01 -0.80
C LYS A 492 31.74 15.36 -1.00
N ALA A 493 31.22 15.98 0.06
CA ALA A 493 30.67 17.33 0.02
C ALA A 493 31.72 18.35 -0.45
N LYS A 494 32.95 18.30 0.08
CA LYS A 494 34.05 19.16 -0.38
C LYS A 494 34.36 18.95 -1.86
N LYS A 495 34.43 17.69 -2.32
CA LYS A 495 34.64 17.37 -3.74
C LYS A 495 33.52 17.90 -4.63
N THR A 496 32.26 17.83 -4.16
CA THR A 496 31.13 18.43 -4.86
C THR A 496 31.26 19.95 -4.93
N ILE A 497 31.63 20.62 -3.84
CA ILE A 497 31.88 22.06 -3.83
C ILE A 497 32.99 22.41 -4.84
N GLU A 498 34.12 21.72 -4.79
CA GLU A 498 35.27 21.94 -5.69
C GLU A 498 34.86 21.80 -7.17
N PHE A 499 34.10 20.76 -7.52
CA PHE A 499 33.60 20.58 -8.89
C PHE A 499 32.76 21.76 -9.40
N TYR A 500 31.90 22.32 -8.54
CA TYR A 500 31.03 23.45 -8.87
C TYR A 500 31.68 24.83 -8.68
N GLN A 501 32.96 24.91 -8.29
CA GLN A 501 33.71 26.17 -8.34
C GLN A 501 34.02 26.59 -9.78
N THR A 502 34.16 25.62 -10.68
CA THR A 502 34.49 25.84 -12.10
C THR A 502 33.34 25.49 -13.05
N THR A 503 32.22 24.99 -12.52
CA THR A 503 31.05 24.56 -13.28
C THR A 503 29.80 25.26 -12.75
N PRO A 504 28.92 25.83 -13.60
CA PRO A 504 27.65 26.38 -13.14
C PRO A 504 26.81 25.32 -12.41
N VAL A 505 26.21 25.69 -11.28
CA VAL A 505 25.26 24.83 -10.57
C VAL A 505 23.89 24.98 -11.24
N PRO A 506 23.38 23.94 -11.94
CA PRO A 506 22.06 24.03 -12.56
C PRO A 506 20.95 24.12 -11.50
N SER A 507 19.79 24.66 -11.86
CA SER A 507 18.64 24.59 -10.95
C SER A 507 18.10 23.15 -10.90
N VAL A 508 17.79 22.66 -9.69
CA VAL A 508 17.03 21.41 -9.54
C VAL A 508 15.51 21.63 -9.60
N ILE A 509 15.03 22.86 -9.34
CA ILE A 509 13.61 23.22 -9.27
C ILE A 509 13.10 23.88 -10.55
N HIS A 510 13.82 24.87 -11.07
CA HIS A 510 13.47 25.62 -12.27
C HIS A 510 13.96 24.88 -13.52
N LYS A 511 13.17 23.88 -13.95
CA LYS A 511 13.39 23.08 -15.15
C LYS A 511 12.20 23.21 -16.11
N PRO A 512 12.40 23.06 -17.43
CA PRO A 512 11.34 23.19 -18.42
C PRO A 512 10.28 22.07 -18.38
N PHE A 513 10.60 20.91 -17.80
CA PHE A 513 9.71 19.74 -17.64
C PHE A 513 10.01 18.98 -16.35
#